data_AF-A0A7Y3TKT0-F1
#
_entry.id   AF-A0A7Y3TKT0-F1
#
_cell.length_a   1.000
_cell.length_b   1.000
_cell.length_c   1.000
_cell.angle_alpha   90.00
_cell.angle_beta   90.00
_cell.angle_gamma   90.00
#
_symmetry.space_group_name_H-M   'P 1'
#
loop_
_entity.id
_entity.type
_entity.pdbx_description
1 polymer ?
#
loop_
_entity_poly.entity_id
_entity_poly.type
_entity_poly.pdbx_seq_one_letter_code
_entity_poly.pdbx_strand_id
1 'polypeptide(L)' 'MRKGEFVSFDGDQHVGNFAAPLSPLRDRDLDALSELFLTDQMSVIEADVAQLLIRLQPEPCWEDDPLMFLREFL' A
#
# COMPACT_ATOMS: atom_id res chain seq x y z
N MET A 1 24.69 -26.76 -18.57
CA MET A 1 24.81 -25.29 -18.67
C MET A 1 23.94 -24.79 -19.82
N ARG A 2 22.77 -24.23 -19.53
CA ARG A 2 22.05 -23.37 -20.47
C ARG A 2 21.92 -22.00 -19.81
N LYS A 3 22.56 -20.99 -20.41
CA LYS A 3 22.27 -19.59 -20.14
C LYS A 3 20.97 -19.25 -20.88
N GLY A 4 20.01 -18.64 -20.21
CA GLY A 4 18.86 -17.96 -20.82
C GLY A 4 18.65 -16.68 -20.01
N GLU A 5 19.24 -15.58 -20.46
CA GLU A 5 18.54 -14.50 -21.16
C GLU A 5 17.64 -13.71 -20.20
N PHE A 6 18.26 -12.70 -19.58
CA PHE A 6 17.59 -11.69 -18.78
C PHE A 6 16.94 -10.70 -19.76
N VAL A 7 15.63 -10.75 -19.88
CA VAL A 7 14.87 -9.85 -20.75
C VAL A 7 14.94 -8.44 -20.15
N SER A 8 15.57 -7.51 -20.88
CA SER A 8 15.49 -6.07 -20.57
C SER A 8 14.05 -5.61 -20.76
N PHE A 9 13.40 -5.23 -19.67
CA PHE A 9 12.11 -4.54 -19.70
C PHE A 9 12.39 -3.04 -19.75
N ASP A 10 12.49 -2.49 -20.96
CA ASP A 10 12.54 -1.05 -21.20
C ASP A 10 11.10 -0.53 -21.17
N GLY A 11 10.67 -0.14 -19.98
CA GLY A 11 9.38 0.46 -19.72
C GLY A 11 9.60 1.79 -19.02
N ASP A 12 9.77 2.84 -19.80
CA ASP A 12 9.76 4.24 -19.38
C ASP A 12 8.36 4.57 -18.82
N GLN A 13 8.14 4.21 -17.56
CA GLN A 13 6.99 4.67 -16.79
C GLN A 13 7.49 5.78 -15.88
N HIS A 14 6.92 6.98 -16.09
CA HIS A 14 7.04 8.14 -15.22
C HIS A 14 6.40 7.82 -13.87
N VAL A 15 7.14 7.09 -13.05
CA VAL A 15 6.81 6.67 -11.70
C VAL A 15 7.15 7.87 -10.81
N GLY A 16 6.15 8.38 -10.08
CA GLY A 16 6.25 9.56 -9.23
C GLY A 16 7.47 9.54 -8.30
N ASN A 17 7.78 10.70 -7.71
CA ASN A 17 8.93 10.92 -6.84
C ASN A 17 8.89 10.05 -5.56
N PHE A 18 9.10 8.73 -5.68
CA PHE A 18 9.29 7.83 -4.57
C PHE A 18 10.72 7.96 -4.09
N ALA A 19 10.91 7.94 -2.78
CA ALA A 19 12.25 7.85 -2.22
C ALA A 19 12.94 6.62 -2.81
N ALA A 20 14.13 6.80 -3.39
CA ALA A 20 14.96 5.69 -3.84
C ALA A 20 15.12 4.70 -2.66
N PRO A 21 14.88 3.40 -2.86
CA PRO A 21 15.02 2.43 -1.77
C PRO A 21 16.43 2.56 -1.19
N LEU A 22 16.52 2.91 0.10
CA LEU A 22 17.80 3.14 0.79
C LEU A 22 18.68 1.88 0.81
N SER A 23 18.10 0.71 0.51
CA SER A 23 18.74 -0.55 0.18
C SER A 23 17.66 -1.50 -0.37
N PRO A 24 17.99 -2.50 -1.22
CA PRO A 24 17.07 -3.60 -1.48
C PRO A 24 16.65 -4.26 -0.15
N LEU A 25 15.36 -4.58 -0.01
CA LEU A 25 14.87 -5.34 1.14
C LEU A 25 15.63 -6.66 1.23
N ARG A 26 16.05 -7.04 2.44
CA ARG A 26 16.71 -8.33 2.66
C ARG A 26 15.65 -9.42 2.72
N ASP A 27 16.05 -10.67 2.49
CA ASP A 27 15.14 -11.83 2.57
C ASP A 27 14.36 -11.87 3.89
N ARG A 28 15.05 -11.58 5.01
CA ARG A 28 14.42 -11.44 6.34
C ARG A 28 13.31 -10.39 6.38
N ASP A 29 13.51 -9.26 5.71
CA ASP A 29 12.53 -8.18 5.71
C ASP A 29 11.33 -8.55 4.83
N LEU A 30 11.54 -9.31 3.75
CA LEU A 30 10.47 -9.88 2.94
C LEU A 30 9.66 -10.93 3.72
N ASP A 31 10.33 -11.80 4.47
CA ASP A 31 9.67 -12.79 5.33
C ASP A 31 8.81 -12.10 6.40
N ALA A 32 9.37 -11.08 7.07
CA ALA A 32 8.64 -10.30 8.06
C ALA A 32 7.43 -9.57 7.44
N LEU A 33 7.57 -9.01 6.24
CA LEU A 33 6.45 -8.40 5.51
C LEU A 33 5.41 -9.45 5.15
N SER A 34 5.83 -10.63 4.69
CA SER A 34 4.90 -11.72 4.34
C SER A 34 4.09 -12.19 5.54
N GLU A 35 4.70 -12.25 6.73
CA GLU A 35 4.03 -12.60 7.98
C GLU A 35 3.06 -11.50 8.42
N LEU A 36 3.47 -10.22 8.31
CA LEU A 36 2.64 -9.05 8.57
C LEU A 36 1.40 -8.99 7.68
N PHE A 37 1.54 -9.40 6.41
CA PHE A 37 0.47 -9.41 5.42
C PHE A 37 -0.17 -10.78 5.22
N LEU A 38 0.04 -11.74 6.15
CA LEU A 38 -0.69 -13.01 6.15
C LEU A 38 -2.19 -12.73 6.11
N THR A 39 -2.84 -13.24 5.07
CA THR A 39 -4.25 -12.95 4.73
C THR A 39 -5.21 -13.27 5.87
N ASP A 40 -4.89 -14.26 6.70
CA ASP A 40 -5.71 -14.68 7.83
C ASP A 40 -5.82 -13.58 8.90
N GLN A 41 -4.76 -12.81 9.13
CA GLN A 41 -4.77 -11.70 10.09
C GLN A 41 -5.52 -10.47 9.55
N MET A 42 -5.48 -10.27 8.23
CA MET A 42 -6.14 -9.13 7.59
C MET A 42 -7.66 -9.13 7.82
N SER A 43 -8.30 -10.31 7.76
CA SER A 43 -9.73 -10.44 7.98
C SER A 43 -10.17 -10.07 9.41
N VAL A 44 -9.32 -10.35 10.39
CA VAL A 44 -9.56 -10.01 11.80
C VAL A 44 -9.41 -8.50 12.00
N ILE A 45 -8.38 -7.89 11.40
CA ILE A 45 -8.16 -6.44 11.44
C ILE A 45 -9.32 -5.71 10.76
N GLU A 46 -9.77 -6.18 9.60
CA GLU A 46 -10.92 -5.62 8.88
C GLU A 46 -12.19 -5.66 9.75
N ALA A 47 -12.47 -6.80 10.38
CA ALA A 47 -13.64 -6.95 11.25
C ALA A 47 -13.59 -6.04 12.49
N ASP A 48 -12.40 -5.81 13.06
CA ASP A 48 -12.20 -4.91 14.19
C ASP A 48 -12.40 -3.45 13.79
N VAL A 49 -11.78 -3.03 12.67
CA VAL A 49 -11.96 -1.70 12.09
C VAL A 49 -13.43 -1.43 11.78
N ALA A 50 -14.14 -2.36 11.13
CA ALA A 50 -15.56 -2.22 10.83
C ALA A 50 -16.41 -2.04 12.10
N GLN A 51 -16.14 -2.82 13.15
CA GLN A 51 -16.85 -2.69 14.43
C GLN A 51 -16.61 -1.33 15.10
N LEU A 52 -15.39 -0.79 15.02
CA LEU A 52 -15.05 0.53 15.55
C LEU A 52 -15.75 1.64 14.75
N LEU A 53 -15.77 1.53 13.42
CA LEU A 53 -16.41 2.50 12.54
C LEU A 53 -17.92 2.58 12.78
N ILE A 54 -18.60 1.44 12.98
CA ILE A 54 -20.04 1.40 13.31
C ILE A 54 -20.35 2.17 14.61
N ARG A 55 -19.41 2.22 15.56
CA ARG A 55 -19.57 2.90 16.84
C ARG A 55 -19.28 4.40 16.79
N LEU A 56 -18.66 4.89 15.71
CA LEU A 56 -18.42 6.31 15.51
C LEU A 56 -19.67 6.95 14.92
N GLN A 57 -20.36 7.75 15.74
CA GLN A 57 -21.48 8.58 15.30
C GLN A 57 -21.14 10.06 15.57
N PRO A 58 -21.34 10.96 14.59
CA PRO A 58 -21.90 10.71 13.25
C PRO A 58 -20.96 9.90 12.35
N GLU A 59 -21.52 9.30 11.30
CA GLU A 59 -20.74 8.60 10.27
C GLU A 59 -19.70 9.55 9.67
N PRO A 60 -18.42 9.14 9.56
CA PRO A 60 -17.39 10.00 8.98
C PRO A 60 -17.67 10.24 7.48
N CYS A 61 -17.26 11.41 6.98
CA CYS A 61 -17.49 11.84 5.60
C CYS A 61 -16.55 11.14 4.59
N TRP A 62 -16.48 9.80 4.62
CA TRP A 62 -15.56 9.00 3.80
C TRP A 62 -15.75 9.20 2.29
N GLU A 63 -16.97 9.50 1.86
CA GLU A 63 -17.31 9.70 0.44
C GLU A 63 -17.10 11.16 -0.02
N ASP A 64 -17.01 12.11 0.91
CA ASP A 64 -16.68 13.48 0.58
C ASP A 64 -15.16 13.59 0.41
N ASP A 65 -14.68 14.11 -0.73
CA ASP A 65 -13.26 14.45 -0.88
C ASP A 65 -12.93 15.52 0.17
N PRO A 66 -12.27 15.16 1.30
CA PRO A 66 -12.11 16.07 2.42
C PRO A 66 -11.15 17.21 2.06
N LEU A 67 -10.45 17.06 0.93
CA LEU A 67 -9.52 18.03 0.36
C LEU A 67 -10.10 18.74 -0.86
N MET A 68 -11.42 18.64 -1.13
CA MET A 68 -12.08 19.41 -2.19
C MET A 68 -11.74 20.90 -2.11
N PHE A 69 -11.65 21.46 -0.90
CA PHE A 69 -11.27 22.86 -0.67
C PHE A 69 -9.87 23.20 -1.19
N LEU A 70 -8.93 22.25 -1.21
CA LEU A 70 -7.55 22.47 -1.68
C LEU A 70 -7.47 22.64 -3.20
N ARG A 71 -8.48 22.20 -3.96
CA ARG A 71 -8.52 22.39 -5.41
C ARG A 71 -8.59 23.86 -5.82
N GLU A 72 -9.02 24.75 -4.93
CA GLU A 72 -9.03 26.19 -5.18
C GLU A 72 -7.64 26.84 -5.02
N PHE A 73 -6.66 26.10 -4.48
CA PHE A 73 -5.33 26.59 -4.12
C PHE A 73 -4.16 25.89 -4.85
N LEU A 74 -4.44 24.86 -5.66
CA LEU A 74 -3.47 24.10 -6.48
C LEU A 74 -3.67 24.40 -7.97
#